data_AF-A0AAE1N2K5-F1
#
_entry.id   AF-A0AAE1N2K5-F1
#
_cell.length_a   1.000
_cell.length_b   1.000
_cell.length_c   1.000
_cell.angle_alpha   90.00
_cell.angle_beta   90.00
_cell.angle_gamma   90.00
#
_symmetry.space_group_name_H-M   'P 1'
#
loop_
_entity.id
_entity.type
_entity.pdbx_description
1 polymer ?
#
loop_
_entity_poly.entity_id
_entity_poly.type
_entity_poly.pdbx_seq_one_letter_code
_entity_poly.pdbx_strand_id
1 'polypeptide(L)'
;MLGQTGLKGSIRVGESVIRELAAYLLDYEGFAGVPPSALVKFCNAPFFVNDAAEVPSTHCKIASLHRFVDHEFDAGELGPSYHSVASVHRIGILDIRLLNLDRHAGNMLVKKNNHKENVVAELVPIDHGFCLPEWMDDPYFEWLRWPQASIPFSESELEYISKLDPFRDAKMLRTELPLLRESSIRVLLVCTIFLKQAATAGLCLADIGRMMTREFCGGEETPSEIENICFRVMCSIPYVCNNGKRKEETENVPKVFQFDNENAEGSRYWSLSFSSWSHNYESGGLSFAGLNLSEWELFLEIFEKLLPAVFFAKKRKK
;
A
#
# COMPACT_ATOMS: atom_id res chain seq x y z
N MET A 1 -11.68 -8.87 -17.72
CA MET A 1 -11.86 -8.40 -16.33
C MET A 1 -10.61 -8.60 -15.47
N LEU A 2 -9.92 -9.75 -15.49
CA LEU A 2 -8.60 -9.88 -14.85
C LEU A 2 -7.58 -8.91 -15.47
N GLY A 3 -6.79 -8.22 -14.65
CA GLY A 3 -5.75 -7.29 -15.09
C GLY A 3 -6.19 -5.86 -15.44
N GLN A 4 -7.51 -5.57 -15.42
CA GLN A 4 -8.04 -4.20 -15.52
C GLN A 4 -7.99 -3.49 -14.16
N THR A 5 -8.06 -2.17 -14.14
CA THR A 5 -8.16 -1.38 -12.91
C THR A 5 -9.46 -1.71 -12.18
N GLY A 6 -9.38 -2.00 -10.87
CA GLY A 6 -10.53 -2.33 -10.02
C GLY A 6 -11.19 -1.11 -9.37
N LEU A 7 -12.00 -1.35 -8.33
CA LEU A 7 -12.57 -0.30 -7.46
C LEU A 7 -11.50 0.68 -6.94
N LYS A 8 -10.30 0.16 -6.65
CA LYS A 8 -9.08 0.95 -6.43
C LYS A 8 -8.28 0.92 -7.72
N GLY A 9 -8.16 2.07 -8.40
CA GLY A 9 -7.55 2.14 -9.73
C GLY A 9 -6.09 1.65 -9.75
N SER A 10 -5.36 1.84 -8.65
CA SER A 10 -3.95 1.47 -8.47
C SER A 10 -3.68 0.00 -8.21
N ILE A 11 -4.73 -0.83 -8.14
CA ILE A 11 -4.65 -2.27 -7.94
C ILE A 11 -5.48 -2.96 -9.03
N ARG A 12 -4.83 -3.85 -9.78
CA ARG A 12 -5.49 -4.60 -10.84
C ARG A 12 -6.39 -5.70 -10.28
N VAL A 13 -7.51 -5.91 -10.95
CA VAL A 13 -8.46 -6.98 -10.64
C VAL A 13 -7.77 -8.34 -10.72
N GLY A 14 -7.86 -9.10 -9.63
CA GLY A 14 -7.31 -10.44 -9.48
C GLY A 14 -5.89 -10.51 -8.89
N GLU A 15 -5.29 -9.37 -8.53
CA GLU A 15 -3.97 -9.33 -7.88
C GLU A 15 -4.04 -9.24 -6.34
N SER A 16 -5.23 -9.23 -5.74
CA SER A 16 -5.40 -9.14 -4.27
C SER A 16 -4.70 -10.30 -3.55
N VAL A 17 -4.80 -11.51 -4.10
CA VAL A 17 -4.29 -12.75 -3.51
C VAL A 17 -2.79 -12.72 -3.24
N ILE A 18 -1.98 -12.12 -4.12
CA ILE A 18 -0.52 -12.01 -3.91
C ILE A 18 -0.16 -10.95 -2.87
N ARG A 19 -1.00 -9.92 -2.71
CA ARG A 19 -0.80 -8.80 -1.77
C ARG A 19 -1.04 -9.27 -0.33
N GLU A 20 -1.98 -10.19 -0.13
CA GLU A 20 -2.18 -10.89 1.14
C GLU A 20 -0.91 -11.64 1.61
N LEU A 21 -0.26 -12.38 0.71
CA LEU A 21 1.00 -13.05 1.05
C LEU A 21 2.13 -12.04 1.28
N ALA A 22 2.20 -10.97 0.48
CA ALA A 22 3.19 -9.92 0.65
C ALA A 22 3.09 -9.27 2.04
N ALA A 23 1.88 -8.95 2.51
CA ALA A 23 1.67 -8.37 3.84
C ALA A 23 2.18 -9.29 4.96
N TYR A 24 1.92 -10.59 4.88
CA TYR A 24 2.45 -11.57 5.84
C TYR A 24 3.98 -11.66 5.79
N LEU A 25 4.58 -11.73 4.59
CA LEU A 25 6.04 -11.81 4.43
C LEU A 25 6.76 -10.54 4.93
N LEU A 26 6.10 -9.38 4.83
CA LEU A 26 6.64 -8.10 5.27
C LEU A 26 6.43 -7.84 6.77
N ASP A 27 5.57 -8.60 7.45
CA ASP A 27 5.36 -8.50 8.89
C ASP A 27 6.48 -9.22 9.67
N TYR A 28 7.58 -8.51 9.92
CA TYR A 28 8.78 -9.09 10.53
C TYR A 28 8.44 -9.69 11.90
N GLU A 29 8.73 -10.98 12.05
CA GLU A 29 8.47 -11.74 13.29
C GLU A 29 7.01 -11.69 13.76
N GLY A 30 6.06 -11.31 12.89
CA GLY A 30 4.66 -11.16 13.24
C GLY A 30 4.37 -9.94 14.14
N PHE A 31 5.13 -8.85 14.00
CA PHE A 31 5.03 -7.66 14.84
C PHE A 31 3.66 -6.98 14.79
N ALA A 32 3.08 -6.83 13.59
CA ALA A 32 1.70 -6.38 13.39
C ALA A 32 0.69 -7.49 13.71
N GLY A 33 1.10 -8.74 13.58
CA GLY A 33 0.29 -9.91 13.86
C GLY A 33 -0.53 -10.37 12.66
N VAL A 34 -0.06 -10.11 11.44
CA VAL A 34 -0.70 -10.62 10.22
C VAL A 34 -0.80 -12.15 10.33
N PRO A 35 -2.00 -12.74 10.20
CA PRO A 35 -2.14 -14.19 10.28
C PRO A 35 -1.26 -14.88 9.23
N PRO A 36 -0.71 -16.07 9.53
CA PRO A 36 -0.01 -16.87 8.54
C PRO A 36 -0.84 -17.05 7.27
N SER A 37 -0.25 -16.60 6.17
CA SER A 37 -0.86 -16.59 4.84
C SER A 37 -0.06 -17.44 3.88
N ALA A 38 -0.74 -18.16 3.01
CA ALA A 38 -0.12 -18.97 1.96
C ALA A 38 -0.87 -18.83 0.64
N LEU A 39 -0.14 -18.84 -0.47
CA LEU A 39 -0.73 -19.03 -1.79
C LEU A 39 -0.99 -20.52 -2.02
N VAL A 40 -2.24 -20.88 -2.28
CA VAL A 40 -2.65 -22.26 -2.48
C VAL A 40 -3.36 -22.42 -3.82
N LYS A 41 -3.15 -23.56 -4.47
CA LYS A 41 -3.85 -23.94 -5.69
C LYS A 41 -4.92 -24.97 -5.32
N PHE A 42 -6.18 -24.57 -5.33
CA PHE A 42 -7.30 -25.48 -5.18
C PHE A 42 -7.66 -26.07 -6.53
N CYS A 43 -7.81 -27.39 -6.61
CA CYS A 43 -8.29 -28.09 -7.80
C CYS A 43 -9.54 -28.90 -7.45
N ASN A 44 -10.49 -28.99 -8.38
CA ASN A 44 -11.71 -29.79 -8.23
C ASN A 44 -12.58 -29.38 -7.02
N ALA A 45 -12.55 -28.10 -6.65
CA ALA A 45 -13.32 -27.61 -5.52
C ALA A 45 -14.76 -27.26 -5.95
N PRO A 46 -15.79 -27.62 -5.16
CA PRO A 46 -17.21 -27.50 -5.56
C PRO A 46 -17.68 -26.05 -5.71
N PHE A 47 -16.97 -25.07 -5.14
CA PHE A 47 -17.30 -23.64 -5.23
C PHE A 47 -16.87 -22.95 -6.54
N PHE A 48 -16.48 -23.72 -7.57
CA PHE A 48 -16.10 -23.18 -8.88
C PHE A 48 -17.17 -23.29 -9.97
N VAL A 49 -18.34 -23.83 -9.67
CA VAL A 49 -19.42 -24.04 -10.65
C VAL A 49 -20.30 -22.78 -10.73
N ASN A 50 -20.09 -21.97 -11.77
CA ASN A 50 -21.17 -21.14 -12.31
C ASN A 50 -22.02 -22.06 -13.18
N ASP A 51 -23.34 -22.06 -12.96
CA ASP A 51 -24.35 -23.02 -13.43
C ASP A 51 -24.57 -23.11 -14.97
N ALA A 52 -23.54 -23.04 -15.81
CA ALA A 52 -23.70 -23.14 -17.26
C ALA A 52 -22.53 -23.82 -17.99
N ALA A 53 -22.86 -24.97 -18.57
CA ALA A 53 -22.22 -25.68 -19.67
C ALA A 53 -20.90 -26.45 -19.41
N GLU A 54 -20.93 -27.70 -19.88
CA GLU A 54 -19.86 -28.69 -20.13
C GLU A 54 -18.49 -28.49 -19.45
N VAL A 55 -18.24 -29.37 -18.47
CA VAL A 55 -17.06 -29.43 -17.61
C VAL A 55 -15.77 -29.70 -18.42
N PRO A 56 -14.83 -28.74 -18.55
CA PRO A 56 -13.46 -29.06 -18.90
C PRO A 56 -12.75 -29.71 -17.70
N SER A 57 -11.84 -30.62 -18.02
CA SER A 57 -10.94 -31.30 -17.08
C SER A 57 -10.25 -30.33 -16.11
N THR A 58 -10.40 -30.59 -14.81
CA THR A 58 -9.65 -29.97 -13.69
C THR A 58 -9.63 -28.43 -13.64
N HIS A 59 -10.69 -27.82 -13.12
CA HIS A 59 -10.66 -26.41 -12.71
C HIS A 59 -9.77 -26.24 -11.47
N CYS A 60 -8.62 -25.59 -11.65
CA CYS A 60 -7.79 -25.14 -10.54
C CYS A 60 -7.80 -23.61 -10.45
N LYS A 61 -7.93 -23.05 -9.24
CA LYS A 61 -7.73 -21.61 -8.97
C LYS A 61 -6.69 -21.40 -7.89
N ILE A 62 -5.91 -20.34 -8.05
CA ILE A 62 -4.99 -19.85 -7.01
C ILE A 62 -5.78 -18.95 -6.07
N ALA A 63 -5.59 -19.13 -4.77
CA ALA A 63 -6.21 -18.34 -3.72
C ALA A 63 -5.22 -18.09 -2.59
N SER A 64 -5.49 -17.08 -1.77
CA SER A 64 -4.81 -16.88 -0.49
C SER A 64 -5.54 -17.68 0.58
N LEU A 65 -4.80 -18.47 1.34
CA LEU A 65 -5.30 -19.20 2.50
C LEU A 65 -4.68 -18.58 3.75
N HIS A 66 -5.54 -18.21 4.69
CA HIS A 66 -5.16 -17.52 5.92
C HIS A 66 -5.49 -18.40 7.12
N ARG A 67 -4.62 -18.40 8.12
CA ARG A 67 -4.95 -19.01 9.40
C ARG A 67 -6.11 -18.25 10.03
N PHE A 68 -7.19 -18.97 10.33
CA PHE A 68 -8.31 -18.40 11.08
C PHE A 68 -7.84 -17.88 12.44
N VAL A 69 -8.35 -16.72 12.82
CA VAL A 69 -8.10 -16.08 14.12
C VAL A 69 -9.41 -16.05 14.89
N ASP A 70 -9.44 -16.69 16.05
CA ASP A 70 -10.60 -16.64 16.94
C ASP A 70 -10.76 -15.20 17.48
N HIS A 71 -11.94 -14.63 17.27
CA HIS A 71 -12.28 -13.25 17.58
C HIS A 71 -13.77 -13.16 17.93
N GLU A 72 -14.15 -12.11 18.64
CA GLU A 72 -15.55 -11.89 19.01
C GLU A 72 -16.22 -10.81 18.16
N PHE A 73 -15.47 -9.76 17.84
CA PHE A 73 -15.93 -8.60 17.06
C PHE A 73 -14.78 -8.06 16.20
N ASP A 74 -15.11 -7.20 15.23
CA ASP A 74 -14.14 -6.29 14.63
C ASP A 74 -14.04 -4.96 15.41
N ALA A 75 -13.05 -4.13 15.06
CA ALA A 75 -12.80 -2.88 15.76
C ALA A 75 -13.94 -1.86 15.61
N GLY A 76 -14.83 -2.01 14.64
CA GLY A 76 -15.98 -1.12 14.42
C GLY A 76 -17.08 -1.26 15.47
N GLU A 77 -17.13 -2.39 16.18
CA GLU A 77 -18.10 -2.62 17.25
C GLU A 77 -17.66 -2.00 18.59
N LEU A 78 -16.38 -1.63 18.73
CA LEU A 78 -15.82 -1.03 19.93
C LEU A 78 -15.38 0.41 19.69
N GLY A 79 -15.54 1.26 20.71
CA GLY A 79 -14.99 2.61 20.66
C GLY A 79 -13.45 2.57 20.66
N PRO A 80 -12.76 3.56 20.04
CA PRO A 80 -11.30 3.56 19.96
C PRO A 80 -10.61 3.36 21.30
N SER A 81 -11.17 3.88 22.41
CA SER A 81 -10.62 3.76 23.77
C SER A 81 -10.39 2.32 24.26
N TYR A 82 -11.01 1.33 23.64
CA TYR A 82 -10.84 -0.09 24.00
C TYR A 82 -9.62 -0.74 23.35
N HIS A 83 -8.95 -0.09 22.39
CA HIS A 83 -7.82 -0.66 21.67
C HIS A 83 -6.47 -0.22 22.25
N SER A 84 -5.52 -1.15 22.30
CA SER A 84 -4.21 -0.87 22.89
C SER A 84 -3.39 0.02 21.97
N VAL A 85 -2.65 0.97 22.56
CA VAL A 85 -1.76 1.87 21.80
C VAL A 85 -0.77 1.06 20.97
N ALA A 86 -0.21 0.01 21.58
CA ALA A 86 0.75 -0.87 20.93
C ALA A 86 0.14 -1.59 19.71
N SER A 87 -1.07 -2.15 19.80
CA SER A 87 -1.69 -2.81 18.64
C SER A 87 -1.97 -1.82 17.51
N VAL A 88 -2.48 -0.62 17.84
CA VAL A 88 -2.72 0.45 16.86
C VAL A 88 -1.43 0.86 16.16
N HIS A 89 -0.35 1.03 16.93
CA HIS A 89 0.97 1.37 16.38
C HIS A 89 1.53 0.28 15.48
N ARG A 90 1.48 -0.98 15.90
CA ARG A 90 1.98 -2.11 15.12
C ARG A 90 1.26 -2.25 13.77
N ILE A 91 -0.07 -2.13 13.78
CA ILE A 91 -0.89 -2.16 12.55
C ILE A 91 -0.57 -0.95 11.67
N GLY A 92 -0.56 0.26 12.24
CA GLY A 92 -0.29 1.48 11.48
C GLY A 92 1.12 1.52 10.86
N ILE A 93 2.13 1.00 11.56
CA ILE A 93 3.50 0.84 11.04
C ILE A 93 3.50 -0.04 9.79
N LEU A 94 2.79 -1.17 9.82
CA LEU A 94 2.69 -2.05 8.66
C LEU A 94 1.90 -1.37 7.53
N ASP A 95 0.73 -0.81 7.82
CA ASP A 95 -0.13 -0.18 6.81
C ASP A 95 0.55 1.00 6.11
N ILE A 96 1.37 1.78 6.82
CA ILE A 96 2.20 2.84 6.23
C ILE A 96 3.17 2.24 5.21
N ARG A 97 3.91 1.18 5.57
CA ARG A 97 4.87 0.54 4.66
C ARG A 97 4.19 0.00 3.41
N LEU A 98 3.02 -0.60 3.60
CA LEU A 98 2.27 -1.21 2.51
C LEU A 98 1.47 -0.19 1.69
N LEU A 99 1.34 1.06 2.15
CA LEU A 99 0.37 2.03 1.63
C LEU A 99 -1.02 1.38 1.49
N ASN A 100 -1.57 0.90 2.61
CA ASN A 100 -2.85 0.19 2.61
C ASN A 100 -4.00 1.13 2.23
N LEU A 101 -4.72 0.81 1.16
CA LEU A 101 -5.81 1.64 0.63
C LEU A 101 -7.16 1.41 1.29
N ASP A 102 -7.24 0.43 2.20
CA ASP A 102 -8.51 -0.04 2.75
C ASP A 102 -8.39 -0.55 4.20
N ARG A 103 -7.57 0.09 5.04
CA ARG A 103 -7.58 -0.23 6.48
C ARG A 103 -8.78 0.41 7.16
N HIS A 104 -9.95 -0.20 7.04
CA HIS A 104 -11.14 0.15 7.81
C HIS A 104 -11.28 -0.68 9.10
N ALA A 105 -12.21 -0.29 9.98
CA ALA A 105 -12.41 -0.95 11.28
C ALA A 105 -12.72 -2.46 11.17
N GLY A 106 -13.53 -2.83 10.16
CA GLY A 106 -13.83 -4.23 9.83
C GLY A 106 -12.62 -5.09 9.45
N ASN A 107 -11.48 -4.48 9.07
CA ASN A 107 -10.25 -5.18 8.72
C ASN A 107 -9.31 -5.34 9.94
N MET A 108 -9.78 -5.05 11.14
CA MET A 108 -9.04 -5.20 12.39
C MET A 108 -9.88 -6.01 13.37
N LEU A 109 -9.48 -7.25 13.61
CA LEU A 109 -10.18 -8.14 14.53
C LEU A 109 -9.82 -7.82 15.97
N VAL A 110 -10.80 -7.86 16.87
CA VAL A 110 -10.60 -7.78 18.31
C VAL A 110 -10.38 -9.18 18.85
N LYS A 111 -9.15 -9.44 19.34
CA LYS A 111 -8.81 -10.76 19.86
C LYS A 111 -9.61 -11.06 21.12
N LYS A 112 -10.18 -12.27 21.19
CA LYS A 112 -10.94 -12.71 22.35
C LYS A 112 -10.03 -12.86 23.58
N ASN A 113 -10.26 -12.04 24.60
CA ASN A 113 -9.55 -12.15 25.88
C ASN A 113 -10.34 -13.07 26.82
N ASN A 114 -9.89 -14.31 26.96
CA ASN A 114 -10.61 -15.31 27.78
C ASN A 114 -10.69 -14.98 29.27
N HIS A 115 -9.92 -14.03 29.81
CA HIS A 115 -9.99 -13.66 31.22
C HIS A 115 -9.52 -12.22 31.47
N LYS A 116 -10.48 -11.31 31.70
CA LYS A 116 -10.48 -10.15 32.63
C LYS A 116 -11.25 -8.97 32.04
N GLU A 117 -12.37 -8.63 32.67
CA GLU A 117 -13.01 -7.32 32.56
C GLU A 117 -11.95 -6.25 32.90
N ASN A 118 -11.78 -5.23 32.05
CA ASN A 118 -10.82 -4.10 32.12
C ASN A 118 -9.45 -4.25 31.41
N VAL A 119 -9.22 -5.27 30.57
CA VAL A 119 -7.99 -5.32 29.75
C VAL A 119 -8.25 -4.68 28.39
N VAL A 120 -7.43 -3.68 28.04
CA VAL A 120 -7.41 -3.06 26.71
C VAL A 120 -7.18 -4.14 25.65
N ALA A 121 -8.01 -4.16 24.61
CA ALA A 121 -8.04 -5.21 23.62
C ALA A 121 -6.86 -5.15 22.63
N GLU A 122 -6.33 -6.32 22.30
CA GLU A 122 -5.33 -6.49 21.24
C GLU A 122 -6.02 -6.66 19.89
N LEU A 123 -5.45 -6.03 18.86
CA LEU A 123 -5.97 -6.09 17.49
C LEU A 123 -5.15 -7.02 16.61
N VAL A 124 -5.82 -7.62 15.62
CA VAL A 124 -5.19 -8.44 14.58
C VAL A 124 -5.59 -7.90 13.20
N PRO A 125 -4.64 -7.43 12.37
CA PRO A 125 -4.94 -6.95 11.04
C PRO A 125 -5.24 -8.12 10.09
N ILE A 126 -6.31 -8.00 9.31
CA ILE A 126 -6.67 -8.95 8.24
C ILE A 126 -6.92 -8.18 6.95
N ASP A 127 -7.18 -8.91 5.86
CA ASP A 127 -7.60 -8.35 4.56
C ASP A 127 -6.66 -7.26 4.01
N HIS A 128 -5.53 -7.69 3.47
CA HIS A 128 -4.51 -6.83 2.88
C HIS A 128 -4.59 -6.82 1.34
N GLY A 129 -5.71 -7.28 0.76
CA GLY A 129 -5.91 -7.38 -0.68
C GLY A 129 -5.74 -6.05 -1.42
N PHE A 130 -5.93 -4.92 -0.73
CA PHE A 130 -5.80 -3.56 -1.27
C PHE A 130 -4.54 -2.79 -0.81
N CYS A 131 -3.43 -3.50 -0.59
CA CYS A 131 -2.14 -2.88 -0.27
C CYS A 131 -1.13 -2.95 -1.42
N LEU A 132 0.00 -2.24 -1.30
CA LEU A 132 1.12 -2.16 -2.26
C LEU A 132 0.73 -1.66 -3.66
N PRO A 133 -0.04 -0.56 -3.80
CA PRO A 133 -0.51 -0.08 -5.10
C PRO A 133 0.63 0.16 -6.10
N GLU A 134 0.31 0.20 -7.39
CA GLU A 134 1.31 0.44 -8.46
C GLU A 134 1.75 1.90 -8.57
N TRP A 135 1.10 2.82 -7.87
CA TRP A 135 1.47 4.23 -7.78
C TRP A 135 1.09 4.78 -6.40
N MET A 136 1.60 5.96 -6.05
CA MET A 136 1.16 6.66 -4.84
C MET A 136 -0.29 7.08 -5.02
N ASP A 137 -1.16 6.43 -4.27
CA ASP A 137 -2.60 6.62 -4.24
C ASP A 137 -3.02 6.98 -2.82
N ASP A 138 -4.24 7.46 -2.63
CA ASP A 138 -4.72 7.91 -1.32
C ASP A 138 -5.04 6.71 -0.40
N PRO A 139 -4.28 6.50 0.70
CA PRO A 139 -4.55 5.41 1.61
C PRO A 139 -5.76 5.71 2.49
N TYR A 140 -6.46 4.65 2.93
CA TYR A 140 -7.49 4.78 3.96
C TYR A 140 -6.99 4.15 5.26
N PHE A 141 -6.83 4.98 6.30
CA PHE A 141 -6.35 4.57 7.61
C PHE A 141 -7.37 4.92 8.70
N GLU A 142 -8.18 3.94 9.12
CA GLU A 142 -9.15 4.14 10.21
C GLU A 142 -8.48 4.61 11.51
N TRP A 143 -7.34 4.00 11.84
CA TRP A 143 -6.56 4.33 13.04
C TRP A 143 -6.06 5.77 13.07
N LEU A 144 -6.04 6.48 11.94
CA LEU A 144 -5.59 7.88 11.89
C LEU A 144 -6.48 8.80 12.72
N ARG A 145 -7.75 8.41 12.90
CA ARG A 145 -8.75 9.14 13.70
C ARG A 145 -8.72 8.76 15.18
N TRP A 146 -7.93 7.75 15.56
CA TRP A 146 -7.91 7.25 16.92
C TRP A 146 -6.87 8.01 17.77
N PRO A 147 -7.19 8.38 19.02
CA PRO A 147 -6.27 9.11 19.89
C PRO A 147 -4.90 8.42 20.06
N GLN A 148 -4.89 7.09 20.03
CA GLN A 148 -3.69 6.26 20.12
C GLN A 148 -2.65 6.66 19.08
N ALA A 149 -3.04 6.93 17.84
CA ALA A 149 -2.08 7.27 16.79
C ALA A 149 -1.33 8.60 17.07
N SER A 150 -1.86 9.47 17.93
CA SER A 150 -1.19 10.71 18.31
C SER A 150 -0.17 10.52 19.44
N ILE A 151 -0.07 9.33 20.03
CA ILE A 151 0.90 9.00 21.08
C ILE A 151 2.27 8.73 20.43
N PRO A 152 3.39 9.18 21.02
CA PRO A 152 4.72 8.85 20.52
C PRO A 152 4.96 7.34 20.45
N PHE A 153 5.75 6.90 19.48
CA PHE A 153 6.18 5.50 19.40
C PHE A 153 6.97 5.10 20.66
N SER A 154 6.77 3.86 21.11
CA SER A 154 7.55 3.25 22.17
C SER A 154 8.97 2.90 21.70
N GLU A 155 9.90 2.66 22.63
CA GLU A 155 11.27 2.22 22.30
C GLU A 155 11.28 0.93 21.47
N SER A 156 10.42 -0.04 21.80
CA SER A 156 10.31 -1.29 21.03
C SER A 156 9.79 -1.06 19.61
N GLU A 157 8.89 -0.10 19.40
CA GLU A 157 8.38 0.24 18.07
C GLU A 157 9.45 0.97 17.24
N LEU A 158 10.20 1.89 17.85
CA LEU A 158 11.33 2.56 17.20
C LEU A 158 12.45 1.58 16.85
N GLU A 159 12.75 0.63 17.74
CA GLU A 159 13.70 -0.44 17.48
C GLU A 159 13.24 -1.29 16.29
N TYR A 160 11.97 -1.71 16.26
CA TYR A 160 11.39 -2.43 15.14
C TYR A 160 11.52 -1.65 13.82
N ILE A 161 11.09 -0.38 13.80
CA ILE A 161 11.17 0.49 12.61
C ILE A 161 12.63 0.63 12.13
N SER A 162 13.58 0.78 13.06
CA SER A 162 15.00 0.93 12.72
C SER A 162 15.61 -0.33 12.07
N LYS A 163 15.08 -1.53 12.36
CA LYS A 163 15.51 -2.82 11.77
C LYS A 163 14.95 -3.10 10.37
N LEU A 164 13.88 -2.43 9.95
CA LEU A 164 13.29 -2.64 8.62
C LEU A 164 14.29 -2.37 7.49
N ASP A 165 14.42 -3.26 6.52
CA ASP A 165 15.32 -3.08 5.39
C ASP A 165 14.52 -3.08 4.07
N PRO A 166 14.23 -1.88 3.51
CA PRO A 166 13.42 -1.78 2.30
C PRO A 166 14.05 -2.51 1.10
N PHE A 167 15.38 -2.54 0.99
CA PHE A 167 16.05 -3.18 -0.15
C PHE A 167 16.08 -4.71 -0.02
N ARG A 168 16.24 -5.23 1.20
CA ARG A 168 16.07 -6.65 1.50
C ARG A 168 14.63 -7.10 1.23
N ASP A 169 13.66 -6.30 1.66
CA ASP A 169 12.23 -6.56 1.41
C ASP A 169 11.94 -6.61 -0.08
N ALA A 170 12.39 -5.61 -0.84
CA ALA A 170 12.23 -5.58 -2.29
C ALA A 170 12.84 -6.81 -2.97
N LYS A 171 14.04 -7.23 -2.57
CA LYS A 171 14.68 -8.45 -3.10
C LYS A 171 13.88 -9.71 -2.78
N MET A 172 13.38 -9.82 -1.55
CA MET A 172 12.53 -10.94 -1.12
C MET A 172 11.25 -11.00 -1.94
N LEU A 173 10.53 -9.88 -2.11
CA LEU A 173 9.29 -9.85 -2.89
C LEU A 173 9.52 -10.18 -4.37
N ARG A 174 10.60 -9.68 -5.01
CA ARG A 174 10.94 -10.06 -6.39
C ARG A 174 11.19 -11.56 -6.54
N THR A 175 11.66 -12.22 -5.48
CA THR A 175 11.97 -13.65 -5.49
C THR A 175 10.74 -14.50 -5.21
N GLU A 176 10.01 -14.18 -4.13
CA GLU A 176 8.88 -14.97 -3.64
C GLU A 176 7.56 -14.67 -4.39
N LEU A 177 7.43 -13.44 -4.91
CA LEU A 177 6.22 -12.96 -5.58
C LEU A 177 6.55 -12.31 -6.93
N PRO A 178 7.04 -13.07 -7.93
CA PRO A 178 7.46 -12.54 -9.23
C PRO A 178 6.31 -11.92 -10.05
N LEU A 179 5.06 -12.14 -9.65
CA LEU A 179 3.89 -11.50 -10.26
C LEU A 179 3.59 -10.11 -9.68
N LEU A 180 4.19 -9.75 -8.55
CA LEU A 180 4.09 -8.40 -8.01
C LEU A 180 4.95 -7.46 -8.85
N ARG A 181 4.34 -6.39 -9.36
CA ARG A 181 5.00 -5.47 -10.26
C ARG A 181 6.06 -4.63 -9.57
N GLU A 182 7.09 -4.28 -10.33
CA GLU A 182 8.19 -3.45 -9.85
C GLU A 182 7.71 -2.09 -9.33
N SER A 183 6.65 -1.52 -9.92
CA SER A 183 6.04 -0.27 -9.47
C SER A 183 5.49 -0.36 -8.03
N SER A 184 4.85 -1.46 -7.67
CA SER A 184 4.42 -1.76 -6.29
C SER A 184 5.59 -1.88 -5.32
N ILE A 185 6.68 -2.49 -5.76
CA ILE A 185 7.91 -2.61 -4.96
C ILE A 185 8.55 -1.24 -4.74
N ARG A 186 8.53 -0.36 -5.73
CA ARG A 186 8.99 1.02 -5.59
C ARG A 186 8.17 1.80 -4.57
N VAL A 187 6.84 1.66 -4.56
CA VAL A 187 5.97 2.26 -3.53
C VAL A 187 6.38 1.78 -2.12
N LEU A 188 6.57 0.47 -1.91
CA LEU A 188 7.05 -0.08 -0.65
C LEU A 188 8.39 0.54 -0.19
N LEU A 189 9.34 0.69 -1.12
CA LEU A 189 10.64 1.29 -0.84
C LEU A 189 10.47 2.73 -0.34
N VAL A 190 9.70 3.56 -1.06
CA VAL A 190 9.45 4.96 -0.67
C VAL A 190 8.77 5.03 0.69
N CYS A 191 7.69 4.27 0.89
CA CYS A 191 6.93 4.28 2.14
C CYS A 191 7.75 3.82 3.35
N THR A 192 8.57 2.78 3.18
CA THR A 192 9.42 2.27 4.27
C THR A 192 10.55 3.26 4.60
N ILE A 193 11.20 3.87 3.60
CA ILE A 193 12.20 4.92 3.83
C ILE A 193 11.58 6.12 4.53
N PHE A 194 10.41 6.56 4.07
CA PHE A 194 9.65 7.67 4.67
C PHE A 194 9.33 7.41 6.13
N LEU A 195 8.77 6.24 6.46
CA LEU A 195 8.48 5.81 7.82
C LEU A 195 9.72 5.85 8.71
N LYS A 196 10.83 5.24 8.26
CA LYS A 196 12.07 5.17 9.06
C LYS A 196 12.61 6.55 9.39
N GLN A 197 12.66 7.43 8.39
CA GLN A 197 13.17 8.79 8.60
C GLN A 197 12.20 9.65 9.43
N ALA A 198 10.88 9.51 9.23
CA ALA A 198 9.88 10.23 10.02
C ALA A 198 9.89 9.82 11.50
N ALA A 199 10.01 8.51 11.78
CA ALA A 199 10.16 7.98 13.12
C ALA A 199 11.46 8.46 13.78
N THR A 200 12.57 8.48 13.04
CA THR A 200 13.86 9.04 13.51
C THR A 200 13.74 10.54 13.80
N ALA A 201 12.97 11.27 12.99
CA ALA A 201 12.65 12.68 13.24
C ALA A 201 11.69 12.86 14.42
N GLY A 202 11.18 11.79 15.04
CA GLY A 202 10.30 11.80 16.20
C GLY A 202 8.88 12.25 15.89
N LEU A 203 8.37 11.97 14.69
CA LEU A 203 6.96 12.10 14.34
C LEU A 203 6.18 10.90 14.89
N CYS A 204 4.94 11.12 15.35
CA CYS A 204 4.06 10.03 15.79
C CYS A 204 3.28 9.44 14.61
N LEU A 205 2.60 8.31 14.84
CA LEU A 205 1.87 7.61 13.79
C LEU A 205 0.87 8.50 13.04
N ALA A 206 0.13 9.34 13.77
CA ALA A 206 -0.86 10.25 13.19
C ALA A 206 -0.24 11.39 12.36
N ASP A 207 1.00 11.77 12.63
CA ASP A 207 1.71 12.75 11.79
C ASP A 207 2.05 12.14 10.45
N ILE A 208 2.59 10.92 10.49
CA ILE A 208 3.02 10.19 9.30
C ILE A 208 1.79 9.86 8.45
N GLY A 209 0.73 9.33 9.06
CA GLY A 209 -0.54 9.06 8.37
C GLY A 209 -1.11 10.31 7.70
N ARG A 210 -1.17 11.45 8.40
CA ARG A 210 -1.64 12.73 7.81
C ARG A 210 -0.78 13.23 6.66
N MET A 211 0.53 12.98 6.68
CA MET A 211 1.41 13.34 5.57
C MET A 211 1.20 12.44 4.34
N MET A 212 0.60 11.26 4.53
CA MET A 212 0.36 10.27 3.46
C MET A 212 -1.07 10.28 2.92
N THR A 213 -2.04 10.81 3.67
CA THR A 213 -3.43 10.96 3.23
C THR A 213 -3.65 12.32 2.56
N ARG A 214 -4.48 12.34 1.52
CA ARG A 214 -4.92 13.57 0.86
C ARG A 214 -5.93 14.33 1.73
N GLU A 215 -5.99 15.64 1.52
CA GLU A 215 -6.96 16.51 2.17
C GLU A 215 -8.08 16.87 1.19
N PHE A 216 -9.32 16.81 1.68
CA PHE A 216 -10.51 17.25 0.94
C PHE A 216 -10.98 18.60 1.50
N CYS A 217 -10.76 19.66 0.72
CA CYS A 217 -11.13 21.02 1.09
C CYS A 217 -11.98 21.65 -0.02
N GLY A 218 -13.19 22.10 0.30
CA GLY A 218 -14.03 22.85 -0.65
C GLY A 218 -14.50 22.06 -1.88
N GLY A 219 -14.50 20.72 -1.81
CA GLY A 219 -14.85 19.84 -2.94
C GLY A 219 -13.67 19.52 -3.86
N GLU A 220 -12.47 20.02 -3.56
CA GLU A 220 -11.23 19.67 -4.25
C GLU A 220 -10.36 18.77 -3.36
N GLU A 221 -9.78 17.76 -3.99
CA GLU A 221 -8.83 16.83 -3.37
C GLU A 221 -7.41 17.31 -3.67
N THR A 222 -6.63 17.57 -2.62
CA THR A 222 -5.24 18.01 -2.78
C THR A 222 -4.28 16.84 -2.57
N PRO A 223 -3.20 16.72 -3.38
CA PRO A 223 -2.19 15.69 -3.17
C PRO A 223 -1.60 15.73 -1.77
N SER A 224 -1.32 14.55 -1.21
CA SER A 224 -0.71 14.37 0.10
C SER A 224 0.69 14.98 0.16
N GLU A 225 1.22 15.18 1.38
CA GLU A 225 2.55 15.73 1.55
C GLU A 225 3.64 14.80 0.97
N ILE A 226 3.48 13.48 1.10
CA ILE A 226 4.38 12.50 0.47
C ILE A 226 4.32 12.57 -1.06
N GLU A 227 3.14 12.67 -1.67
CA GLU A 227 3.00 12.83 -3.13
C GLU A 227 3.69 14.10 -3.61
N ASN A 228 3.54 15.21 -2.88
CA ASN A 228 4.21 16.47 -3.19
C ASN A 228 5.73 16.37 -3.07
N ILE A 229 6.25 15.66 -2.05
CA ILE A 229 7.70 15.42 -1.91
C ILE A 229 8.20 14.59 -3.08
N CYS A 230 7.54 13.47 -3.39
CA CYS A 230 7.93 12.61 -4.50
C CYS A 230 7.87 13.35 -5.83
N PHE A 231 6.84 14.16 -6.08
CA PHE A 231 6.75 15.00 -7.27
C PHE A 231 7.91 16.00 -7.38
N ARG A 232 8.28 16.68 -6.28
CA ARG A 232 9.43 17.59 -6.26
C ARG A 232 10.75 16.88 -6.56
N VAL A 233 10.95 15.68 -6.03
CA VAL A 233 12.12 14.85 -6.34
C VAL A 233 12.12 14.50 -7.82
N MET A 234 10.99 14.01 -8.33
CA MET A 234 10.83 13.69 -9.75
C MET A 234 11.22 14.90 -10.62
N CYS A 235 10.71 16.10 -10.33
CA CYS A 235 11.05 17.37 -11.01
C CYS A 235 12.54 17.70 -11.06
N SER A 236 13.32 17.21 -10.09
CA SER A 236 14.75 17.50 -9.99
C SER A 236 15.64 16.57 -10.81
N ILE A 237 15.10 15.49 -11.38
CA ILE A 237 15.86 14.49 -12.14
C ILE A 237 16.11 15.02 -13.58
N PRO A 238 17.38 15.27 -13.99
CA PRO A 238 17.73 16.08 -15.18
C PRO A 238 17.26 15.57 -16.56
N TYR A 239 16.62 14.41 -16.67
CA TYR A 239 16.21 13.81 -17.95
C TYR A 239 14.71 13.53 -18.08
N VAL A 240 13.94 13.64 -16.99
CA VAL A 240 12.51 13.30 -17.04
C VAL A 240 11.68 14.44 -17.62
N CYS A 241 12.15 15.69 -17.53
CA CYS A 241 11.49 16.85 -18.14
C CYS A 241 11.62 16.98 -19.66
N ASN A 242 12.43 16.15 -20.34
CA ASN A 242 12.73 16.29 -21.78
C ASN A 242 12.10 15.24 -22.70
N ASN A 243 11.40 14.22 -22.20
CA ASN A 243 10.83 13.15 -23.02
C ASN A 243 9.31 13.07 -22.90
N GLY A 244 8.62 13.96 -23.61
CA GLY A 244 7.16 13.88 -23.83
C GLY A 244 6.69 12.71 -24.71
N LYS A 245 7.53 11.69 -24.98
CA LYS A 245 7.18 10.49 -25.77
C LYS A 245 8.09 9.29 -25.41
N ARG A 246 7.93 8.66 -24.25
CA ARG A 246 8.32 7.24 -24.13
C ARG A 246 7.05 6.41 -24.40
N LYS A 247 7.06 5.60 -25.47
CA LYS A 247 6.04 4.58 -25.71
C LYS A 247 6.12 3.59 -24.54
N GLU A 248 4.99 3.18 -24.00
CA GLU A 248 4.91 2.03 -23.11
C GLU A 248 5.62 0.85 -23.79
N GLU A 249 6.77 0.44 -23.26
CA GLU A 249 7.31 -0.86 -23.58
C GLU A 249 6.36 -1.86 -22.94
N THR A 250 5.57 -2.54 -23.78
CA THR A 250 4.78 -3.69 -23.37
C THR A 250 5.75 -4.73 -22.81
N GLU A 251 5.81 -4.83 -21.49
CA GLU A 251 6.45 -5.96 -20.81
C GLU A 251 5.86 -7.24 -21.40
N ASN A 252 6.73 -8.12 -21.89
CA ASN A 252 6.35 -9.45 -22.39
C ASN A 252 5.77 -10.27 -21.23
N VAL A 253 4.47 -10.13 -21.01
CA VAL A 253 3.69 -11.04 -20.18
C VAL A 253 3.83 -12.44 -20.79
N PRO A 254 4.16 -13.49 -20.01
CA PRO A 254 4.11 -14.86 -20.49
C PRO A 254 2.74 -15.13 -21.12
N LYS A 255 2.74 -15.59 -22.39
CA LYS A 255 1.54 -15.86 -23.18
C LYS A 255 0.64 -16.90 -22.51
N VAL A 256 -0.25 -16.47 -21.62
CA VAL A 256 -1.34 -17.32 -21.11
C VAL A 256 -2.69 -16.64 -21.20
N PHE A 257 -2.78 -15.31 -21.38
CA PHE A 257 -4.07 -14.63 -21.48
C PHE A 257 -4.02 -13.44 -22.46
N GLN A 258 -4.66 -13.59 -23.62
CA GLN A 258 -4.93 -12.50 -24.57
C GLN A 258 -6.40 -12.60 -24.99
N PHE A 259 -7.15 -11.50 -24.87
CA PHE A 259 -8.48 -11.33 -25.44
C PHE A 259 -8.62 -9.90 -25.96
N ASP A 260 -9.09 -9.78 -27.21
CA ASP A 260 -9.20 -8.55 -27.99
C ASP A 260 -10.44 -7.71 -27.59
N ASN A 261 -10.34 -6.38 -27.62
CA ASN A 261 -11.39 -5.52 -28.18
C ASN A 261 -11.00 -4.03 -28.34
N GLU A 262 -11.56 -3.42 -29.39
CA GLU A 262 -11.25 -2.10 -29.95
C GLU A 262 -12.25 -0.97 -29.56
N ASN A 263 -11.78 0.27 -29.77
CA ASN A 263 -12.47 1.54 -30.09
C ASN A 263 -12.93 2.50 -28.96
N ALA A 264 -12.36 3.73 -28.98
CA ALA A 264 -13.09 4.98 -29.31
C ALA A 264 -12.17 6.23 -29.34
N GLU A 265 -12.39 7.12 -30.32
CA GLU A 265 -11.76 8.45 -30.47
C GLU A 265 -12.60 9.57 -29.82
N GLY A 266 -11.94 10.66 -29.40
CA GLY A 266 -12.61 11.93 -29.10
C GLY A 266 -11.67 13.02 -28.55
N SER A 267 -11.35 14.03 -29.37
CA SER A 267 -10.51 15.18 -29.03
C SER A 267 -11.32 16.38 -28.54
N ARG A 268 -10.82 17.14 -27.54
CA ARG A 268 -10.84 18.62 -27.52
C ARG A 268 -10.00 19.26 -26.40
N TYR A 269 -9.41 20.40 -26.74
CA TYR A 269 -8.34 21.16 -26.07
C TYR A 269 -8.83 22.16 -25.01
N TRP A 270 -8.04 22.38 -23.94
CA TRP A 270 -7.60 23.72 -23.49
C TRP A 270 -6.32 23.69 -22.61
N SER A 271 -5.46 24.69 -22.83
CA SER A 271 -4.16 25.14 -22.27
C SER A 271 -4.01 25.26 -20.74
N LEU A 272 -2.83 25.28 -20.07
CA LEU A 272 -1.40 25.38 -20.41
C LEU A 272 -0.58 24.87 -19.17
N SER A 273 0.39 23.98 -19.42
CA SER A 273 1.50 23.45 -18.57
C SER A 273 1.21 22.78 -17.21
N PHE A 274 0.72 21.54 -17.27
CA PHE A 274 0.76 20.52 -16.19
C PHE A 274 1.25 19.13 -16.70
N SER A 275 1.63 19.02 -17.99
CA SER A 275 1.38 17.83 -18.80
C SER A 275 2.61 17.03 -19.24
N SER A 276 3.58 16.78 -18.36
CA SER A 276 4.75 15.95 -18.72
C SER A 276 5.12 14.85 -17.71
N TRP A 277 4.32 14.65 -16.67
CA TRP A 277 4.33 13.40 -15.93
C TRP A 277 3.01 12.70 -16.11
N SER A 278 3.06 11.38 -16.25
CA SER A 278 1.92 10.49 -16.18
C SER A 278 1.30 10.55 -14.77
N HIS A 279 0.63 11.66 -14.45
CA HIS A 279 -0.62 11.56 -13.73
C HIS A 279 -1.46 10.60 -14.56
N ASN A 280 -1.84 9.46 -13.97
CA ASN A 280 -2.94 8.71 -14.56
C ASN A 280 -4.14 9.67 -14.48
N TYR A 281 -4.45 10.33 -15.60
CA TYR A 281 -5.45 11.39 -15.70
C TYR A 281 -6.85 10.91 -15.29
N GLU A 282 -7.06 9.60 -15.20
CA GLU A 282 -8.29 8.97 -14.71
C GLU A 282 -8.28 8.67 -13.20
N SER A 283 -7.13 8.69 -12.49
CA SER A 283 -7.02 8.22 -11.09
C SER A 283 -6.18 9.09 -10.14
N GLY A 284 -5.55 10.19 -10.59
CA GLY A 284 -4.98 11.23 -9.72
C GLY A 284 -3.71 10.89 -8.94
N GLY A 285 -3.12 9.70 -9.11
CA GLY A 285 -1.92 9.27 -8.35
C GLY A 285 -0.57 9.42 -9.07
N LEU A 286 0.53 9.39 -8.29
CA LEU A 286 1.92 9.57 -8.77
C LEU A 286 2.62 8.22 -9.01
N SER A 287 2.94 7.89 -10.27
CA SER A 287 3.60 6.63 -10.64
C SER A 287 5.12 6.73 -10.75
N PHE A 288 5.81 5.67 -10.31
CA PHE A 288 7.26 5.51 -10.49
C PHE A 288 7.64 4.61 -11.66
N ALA A 289 6.68 4.03 -12.39
CA ALA A 289 6.95 3.00 -13.40
C ALA A 289 7.85 3.48 -14.55
N GLY A 290 7.79 4.78 -14.89
CA GLY A 290 8.55 5.35 -16.01
C GLY A 290 10.06 5.56 -15.77
N LEU A 291 10.54 5.37 -14.54
CA LEU A 291 11.95 5.56 -14.19
C LEU A 291 12.77 4.33 -14.55
N ASN A 292 13.85 4.51 -15.30
CA ASN A 292 14.88 3.47 -15.45
C ASN A 292 15.67 3.29 -14.15
N LEU A 293 16.58 2.30 -14.10
CA LEU A 293 17.32 1.97 -12.88
C LEU A 293 18.13 3.16 -12.34
N SER A 294 18.86 3.87 -13.19
CA SER A 294 19.69 5.00 -12.78
C SER A 294 18.85 6.21 -12.35
N GLU A 295 17.72 6.45 -13.03
CA GLU A 295 16.74 7.47 -12.64
C GLU A 295 16.11 7.13 -11.28
N TRP A 296 15.82 5.86 -11.01
CA TRP A 296 15.28 5.38 -9.74
C TRP A 296 16.28 5.48 -8.57
N GLU A 297 17.55 5.11 -8.79
CA GLU A 297 18.61 5.26 -7.79
C GLU A 297 18.81 6.74 -7.41
N LEU A 298 18.84 7.61 -8.42
CA LEU A 298 18.93 9.06 -8.19
C LEU A 298 17.68 9.62 -7.49
N PHE A 299 16.48 9.12 -7.83
CA PHE A 299 15.25 9.47 -7.13
C PHE A 299 15.38 9.18 -5.63
N LEU A 300 15.79 7.96 -5.26
CA LEU A 300 15.94 7.57 -3.85
C LEU A 300 16.97 8.43 -3.12
N GLU A 301 18.12 8.70 -3.75
CA GLU A 301 19.16 9.54 -3.18
C GLU A 301 18.66 10.95 -2.84
N ILE A 302 17.94 11.59 -3.79
CA ILE A 302 17.41 12.93 -3.60
C ILE A 302 16.24 12.92 -2.60
N PHE A 303 15.38 11.91 -2.67
CA PHE A 303 14.25 11.73 -1.75
C PHE A 303 14.75 11.67 -0.30
N GLU A 304 15.70 10.78 0.00
CA GLU A 304 16.28 10.63 1.33
C GLU A 304 16.94 11.91 1.86
N LYS A 305 17.58 12.71 0.99
CA LYS A 305 18.22 13.97 1.37
C LYS A 305 17.21 15.08 1.71
N LEU A 306 16.03 15.07 1.10
CA LEU A 306 15.01 16.11 1.29
C LEU A 306 14.18 15.91 2.56
N LEU A 307 13.94 14.67 2.95
CA LEU A 307 13.05 14.31 4.06
C LEU A 307 13.39 14.97 5.41
N PRO A 308 14.65 15.04 5.88
CA PRO A 308 14.96 15.67 7.17
C PRO A 308 14.51 17.13 7.27
N ALA A 309 14.67 17.91 6.19
CA ALA A 309 14.25 19.30 6.15
C ALA A 309 12.72 19.44 6.21
N VAL A 310 12.00 18.54 5.53
CA VAL A 310 10.53 18.50 5.55
C VAL A 310 10.02 18.18 6.95
N PHE A 311 10.54 17.14 7.59
CA PHE A 311 10.11 16.73 8.93
C PHE A 311 10.44 17.78 9.99
N PHE A 312 11.60 18.43 9.88
CA PHE A 312 11.94 19.55 10.75
C PHE A 312 10.95 20.71 10.62
N ALA A 313 10.56 21.07 9.39
CA ALA A 313 9.55 22.10 9.16
C ALA A 313 8.18 21.70 9.72
N LYS A 314 7.79 20.43 9.61
CA LYS A 314 6.52 19.90 10.17
C LYS A 314 6.49 20.01 11.69
N LYS A 315 7.58 19.68 12.38
CA LYS A 315 7.67 19.79 13.85
C LYS A 315 7.52 21.22 14.37
N ARG A 316 7.95 22.24 13.62
CA ARG A 316 7.79 23.65 14.02
C ARG A 316 6.37 24.18 13.89
N LYS A 317 5.50 23.50 13.15
CA LYS A 317 4.09 23.89 12.95
C LYS A 317 3.14 23.25 13.98
N LYS A 318 3.65 22.36 14.83
CA LYS A 318 2.94 21.81 15.99
C LYS A 318 3.09 22.73 17.19
#